data_AF-A0A9E4CYT1-F1
#
_entry.id   AF-A0A9E4CYT1-F1
#
_cell.length_a   1.000
_cell.length_b   1.000
_cell.length_c   1.000
_cell.angle_alpha   90.00
_cell.angle_beta   90.00
_cell.angle_gamma   90.00
#
_symmetry.space_group_name_H-M   'P 1'
#
loop_
_entity.id
_entity.type
_entity.pdbx_description
1 polymer ?
#
loop_
_entity_poly.entity_id
_entity_poly.type
_entity_poly.pdbx_seq_one_letter_code
_entity_poly.pdbx_strand_id
1 'polypeptide(L)'
;MSTRKHRLTVTVDPDLIEAGQQAVASGAAESVSAWVSTALVDKVQRDRKLASLAAAVADFEREFGEISPEELAAQARHDRERATVVRGQRQPSDRTATSI
;
A
#
# COMPACT_ATOMS: atom_id res chain seq x y z
N MET A 1 21.25 0.56 18.88
CA MET A 1 20.06 -0.29 19.01
C MET A 1 20.52 -1.74 19.12
N SER A 2 20.03 -2.50 20.09
CA SER A 2 20.51 -3.87 20.31
C SER A 2 20.22 -4.73 19.09
N THR A 3 21.28 -5.27 18.48
CA THR A 3 21.24 -6.23 17.36
C THR A 3 20.72 -7.62 17.77
N ARG A 4 20.32 -7.78 19.02
CA ARG A 4 19.86 -9.05 19.57
C ARG A 4 18.39 -9.25 19.22
N LYS A 5 18.13 -10.27 18.39
CA LYS A 5 16.77 -10.77 18.15
C LYS A 5 16.26 -11.48 19.42
N HIS A 6 14.99 -11.28 19.76
CA HIS A 6 14.32 -11.97 20.86
C HIS A 6 13.43 -13.09 20.32
N ARG A 7 13.34 -14.21 21.04
CA ARG A 7 12.46 -15.33 20.68
C ARG A 7 11.02 -14.98 21.04
N LEU A 8 10.11 -15.20 20.09
CA LEU A 8 8.67 -15.04 20.24
C LEU A 8 8.00 -16.38 19.89
N THR A 9 7.16 -16.89 20.78
CA THR A 9 6.30 -18.06 20.51
C THR A 9 4.87 -17.57 20.36
N VAL A 10 4.24 -17.88 19.24
CA VAL A 10 2.87 -17.46 18.90
C VAL A 10 2.11 -18.60 18.24
N THR A 11 0.81 -18.63 18.46
CA THR A 11 -0.11 -19.45 17.66
C THR A 11 -0.52 -18.64 16.45
N VAL A 12 -0.44 -19.25 15.27
CA VAL A 12 -0.80 -18.64 13.99
C VAL A 12 -1.69 -19.59 13.20
N ASP A 13 -2.47 -19.05 12.29
CA ASP A 13 -3.31 -19.86 11.41
C ASP A 13 -2.44 -20.76 10.51
N PRO A 14 -2.91 -21.99 10.20
CA PRO A 14 -2.17 -22.93 9.36
C PRO A 14 -1.73 -22.33 8.02
N ASP A 15 -2.61 -21.57 7.36
CA ASP A 15 -2.37 -20.93 6.07
C ASP A 15 -1.17 -19.97 6.11
N LEU A 16 -0.93 -19.30 7.25
CA LEU A 16 0.23 -18.42 7.42
C LEU A 16 1.54 -19.20 7.57
N ILE A 17 1.49 -20.39 8.16
CA ILE A 17 2.64 -21.30 8.24
C ILE A 17 3.01 -21.77 6.84
N GLU A 18 2.01 -22.20 6.06
CA GLU A 18 2.21 -22.64 4.67
C GLU A 18 2.77 -21.52 3.80
N ALA A 19 2.20 -20.31 3.89
CA ALA A 19 2.70 -19.14 3.16
C ALA A 19 4.16 -18.81 3.53
N GLY A 20 4.50 -18.87 4.83
CA GLY A 20 5.87 -18.65 5.30
C GLY A 20 6.85 -19.71 4.79
N GLN A 21 6.44 -20.99 4.80
CA GLN A 21 7.26 -22.08 4.25
C GLN A 21 7.47 -21.94 2.75
N GLN A 22 6.42 -21.58 2.00
CA GLN A 22 6.50 -21.36 0.55
C GLN A 22 7.38 -20.16 0.19
N ALA A 23 7.36 -19.10 1.00
CA ALA A 23 8.25 -17.95 0.84
C ALA A 23 9.73 -18.34 1.03
N VAL A 24 10.02 -19.27 1.95
CA VAL A 24 11.37 -19.81 2.11
C VAL A 24 11.75 -20.74 0.95
N ALA A 25 10.85 -21.65 0.56
CA ALA A 25 11.08 -22.59 -0.53
C ALA A 25 11.32 -21.90 -1.88
N SER A 26 10.65 -20.77 -2.12
CA SER A 26 10.85 -19.94 -3.33
C SER A 26 12.08 -19.03 -3.25
N GLY A 27 12.79 -18.99 -2.12
CA GLY A 27 13.95 -18.11 -1.91
C GLY A 27 13.58 -16.64 -1.64
N ALA A 28 12.30 -16.31 -1.50
CA ALA A 28 11.84 -14.96 -1.17
C ALA A 28 12.21 -14.55 0.28
N ALA A 29 12.47 -15.52 1.16
CA ALA A 29 12.97 -15.28 2.51
C ALA A 29 13.98 -16.35 2.95
N GLU A 30 14.99 -15.96 3.73
CA GLU A 30 16.02 -16.88 4.25
C GLU A 30 15.50 -17.84 5.33
N SER A 31 14.40 -17.47 6.01
CA SER A 31 13.71 -18.31 7.00
C SER A 31 12.32 -17.77 7.28
N VAL A 32 11.46 -18.58 7.89
CA VAL A 32 10.13 -18.14 8.36
C VAL A 32 10.26 -16.99 9.35
N SER A 33 11.29 -17.00 10.21
CA SER A 33 11.54 -15.89 11.15
C SER A 33 11.90 -14.58 10.44
N ALA A 34 12.65 -14.65 9.34
CA ALA A 34 12.99 -13.47 8.53
C ALA A 34 11.75 -12.96 7.78
N TRP A 35 10.93 -13.87 7.26
CA TRP A 35 9.65 -13.53 6.62
C TRP A 35 8.70 -12.82 7.60
N VAL A 36 8.48 -13.39 8.79
CA VAL A 36 7.66 -12.77 9.85
C VAL A 36 8.23 -11.43 10.28
N SER A 37 9.55 -11.34 10.49
CA SER A 37 10.19 -10.09 10.88
C SER A 37 9.97 -8.99 9.84
N THR A 38 10.03 -9.33 8.55
CA THR A 38 9.78 -8.37 7.46
C THR A 38 8.34 -7.91 7.46
N ALA A 39 7.38 -8.83 7.57
CA ALA A 39 5.95 -8.50 7.65
C ALA A 39 5.63 -7.58 8.85
N LEU A 40 6.25 -7.82 10.01
CA LEU A 40 6.08 -6.98 11.20
C LEU A 40 6.66 -5.59 11.02
N VAL A 41 7.85 -5.47 10.40
CA VAL A 41 8.44 -4.16 10.07
C VAL A 41 7.50 -3.40 9.14
N ASP A 42 7.03 -4.05 8.08
CA ASP A 42 6.11 -3.48 7.11
C ASP A 42 4.81 -2.97 7.74
N LYS A 43 4.25 -3.75 8.68
CA LYS A 43 3.07 -3.35 9.44
C LYS A 43 3.36 -2.13 10.32
N VAL A 44 4.46 -2.14 11.07
CA VAL A 44 4.83 -1.01 11.95
C VAL A 44 5.03 0.27 11.14
N GLN A 45 5.67 0.20 9.97
CA GLN A 45 5.86 1.37 9.13
C GLN A 45 4.55 1.90 8.56
N ARG A 46 3.65 1.01 8.11
CA ARG A 46 2.30 1.39 7.65
C ARG A 46 1.51 2.06 8.77
N ASP A 47 1.47 1.45 9.96
CA ASP A 47 0.75 1.97 11.11
C ASP A 47 1.29 3.35 11.53
N ARG A 48 2.62 3.53 11.55
CA ARG A 48 3.24 4.84 11.83
C ARG A 48 2.88 5.90 10.79
N LYS A 49 2.90 5.55 9.52
CA LYS A 49 2.53 6.46 8.44
C LYS A 49 1.07 6.90 8.55
N LEU A 50 0.17 5.95 8.83
CA LEU A 50 -1.25 6.24 9.03
C LEU A 50 -1.50 7.11 10.25
N ALA A 51 -0.81 6.83 11.38
CA ALA A 51 -0.89 7.67 12.57
C ALA A 51 -0.39 9.10 12.32
N SER A 52 0.71 9.25 11.56
CA SER A 52 1.22 10.57 11.17
C SER A 52 0.25 11.33 10.26
N LEU A 53 -0.42 10.64 9.33
CA LEU A 53 -1.42 11.25 8.47
C LEU A 53 -2.65 11.69 9.28
N ALA A 54 -3.13 10.83 10.18
CA ALA A 54 -4.24 11.15 11.07
C ALA A 54 -3.94 12.36 11.97
N ALA A 55 -2.72 12.45 12.50
CA ALA A 55 -2.29 13.62 13.27
C ALA A 55 -2.29 14.90 12.44
N ALA A 56 -1.77 14.84 11.20
CA ALA A 56 -1.76 15.99 10.29
C ALA A 56 -3.18 16.46 9.92
N VAL A 57 -4.10 15.52 9.66
CA VAL A 57 -5.52 15.84 9.42
C VAL A 57 -6.13 16.50 10.65
N ALA A 58 -5.92 15.94 11.85
CA ALA A 58 -6.47 16.50 13.09
C ALA A 58 -5.91 17.89 13.43
N ASP A 59 -4.66 18.19 13.07
CA ASP A 59 -4.09 19.53 13.21
C ASP A 59 -4.72 20.52 12.23
N PHE A 60 -4.92 20.11 10.97
CA PHE A 60 -5.63 20.91 9.97
C PHE A 60 -7.08 21.20 10.41
N GLU A 61 -7.82 20.18 10.85
CA GLU A 61 -9.22 20.34 11.26
C GLU A 61 -9.38 21.24 12.49
N ARG A 62 -8.37 21.25 13.37
CA ARG A 62 -8.34 22.17 14.51
C ARG A 62 -8.20 23.63 14.09
N GLU A 63 -7.46 23.89 13.02
CA GLU A 63 -7.21 25.24 12.51
C GLU A 63 -8.33 25.72 11.57
N PHE A 64 -8.84 24.85 10.70
CA PHE A 64 -9.74 25.22 9.60
C PHE A 64 -11.17 24.69 9.75
N GLY A 65 -11.46 23.84 10.74
CA GLY A 65 -12.72 23.13 10.89
C GLY A 65 -12.70 21.74 10.28
N GLU A 66 -13.71 20.93 10.63
CA GLU A 66 -13.85 19.54 10.16
C GLU A 66 -13.90 19.45 8.63
N ILE A 67 -13.18 18.49 8.05
CA ILE A 67 -13.28 18.22 6.62
C ILE A 67 -14.49 17.32 6.39
N SER A 68 -15.61 17.91 5.94
CA SER A 68 -16.84 17.14 5.75
C SER A 68 -16.83 16.29 4.48
N PRO A 69 -17.60 15.18 4.43
CA PRO A 69 -17.78 14.38 3.21
C PRO A 69 -18.39 15.18 2.04
N GLU A 70 -19.23 16.16 2.35
CA GLU A 70 -19.91 17.00 1.36
C GLU A 70 -18.93 17.96 0.68
N GLU A 71 -18.05 18.58 1.47
CA GLU A 71 -16.97 19.44 0.98
C GLU A 71 -15.98 18.64 0.13
N LEU A 72 -15.58 17.45 0.55
CA LEU A 72 -14.73 16.56 -0.25
C LEU A 72 -15.38 16.22 -1.60
N ALA A 73 -16.68 15.93 -1.61
CA ALA A 73 -17.42 15.66 -2.84
C ALA A 73 -17.53 16.90 -3.75
N ALA A 74 -17.72 18.08 -3.18
CA ALA A 74 -17.73 19.35 -3.92
C ALA A 74 -16.36 19.66 -4.52
N GLN A 75 -15.29 19.50 -3.73
CA GLN A 75 -13.92 19.68 -4.18
C GLN A 75 -13.57 18.71 -5.31
N ALA A 76 -13.90 17.42 -5.16
CA ALA A 76 -13.65 16.42 -6.20
C ALA A 76 -14.42 16.67 -7.51
N ARG A 77 -15.57 17.36 -7.48
CA ARG A 77 -16.27 17.83 -8.69
C ARG A 77 -15.49 18.97 -9.33
N HIS A 78 -15.17 19.99 -8.53
CA HIS A 78 -14.43 21.16 -8.99
C HIS A 78 -13.06 20.79 -9.58
N ASP A 79 -12.33 19.87 -8.97
CA ASP A 79 -11.03 19.39 -9.46
C ASP A 79 -11.17 18.70 -10.82
N ARG A 80 -12.24 17.92 -11.03
CA ARG A 80 -12.53 17.28 -12.33
C ARG A 80 -12.90 18.31 -13.40
N GLU A 81 -13.67 19.33 -13.05
CA GLU A 81 -14.04 20.42 -13.98
C GLU A 81 -12.82 21.21 -14.44
N ARG A 82 -11.81 21.33 -13.58
CA ARG A 82 -10.55 22.05 -13.86
C ARG A 82 -9.43 21.17 -14.40
N ALA A 83 -9.62 19.84 -14.44
CA ALA A 83 -8.61 18.92 -14.90
C ALA A 83 -8.36 19.08 -16.41
N THR A 84 -7.10 19.21 -16.81
CA THR A 84 -6.72 19.15 -18.24
C THR A 84 -6.60 17.69 -18.65
N VAL A 85 -7.47 17.23 -19.56
CA VAL A 85 -7.46 15.85 -20.04
C VAL A 85 -6.36 15.66 -21.09
N VAL A 86 -5.32 14.90 -20.74
CA VAL A 86 -4.30 14.46 -21.69
C VAL A 86 -4.73 13.11 -22.28
N ARG A 87 -5.19 13.12 -23.53
CA ARG A 87 -5.50 11.88 -24.28
C ARG A 87 -4.22 11.39 -24.96
N GLY A 88 -3.73 10.21 -24.58
CA GLY A 88 -2.63 9.54 -25.30
C GLY A 88 -3.01 9.23 -26.75
N GLN A 89 -2.10 9.48 -27.69
CA GLN A 89 -2.34 9.13 -29.09
C GLN A 89 -2.46 7.62 -29.26
N ARG A 90 -3.53 7.19 -29.94
CA ARG A 90 -3.77 5.79 -30.30
C ARG A 90 -2.70 5.37 -31.29
N GLN A 91 -1.79 4.49 -30.89
CA GLN A 91 -0.83 3.89 -31.81
C GLN A 91 -1.62 3.01 -32.80
N PRO A 92 -1.55 3.28 -34.12
CA PRO A 92 -2.23 2.45 -35.10
C PRO A 92 -1.61 1.05 -35.06
N SER A 93 -2.44 0.04 -34.78
CA SER A 93 -2.03 -1.35 -34.86
C SER A 93 -1.81 -1.71 -36.31
N ASP A 94 -0.56 -1.89 -36.71
CA ASP A 94 -0.20 -2.49 -37.99
C ASP A 94 -0.57 -3.97 -37.94
N ARG A 95 -1.81 -4.29 -38.30
CA ARG A 95 -2.22 -5.66 -38.62
C ARG A 95 -1.92 -5.88 -40.10
N THR A 96 -0.72 -6.36 -40.38
CA THR A 96 -0.35 -6.94 -41.67
C THR A 96 -1.34 -8.06 -41.98
N ALA A 97 -2.18 -7.84 -42.98
CA ALA A 97 -2.97 -8.90 -43.60
C ALA A 97 -2.00 -9.79 -44.39
N THR A 98 -1.64 -10.94 -43.83
CA THR A 98 -1.09 -12.04 -44.62
C THR A 98 -2.26 -12.70 -45.34
N SER A 99 -2.28 -12.53 -46.66
CA SER A 99 -3.09 -13.32 -47.60
C SER A 99 -2.12 -14.08 -48.51
N ILE A 100 -2.60 -15.24 -48.98
CA ILE A 100 -2.01 -16.24 -49.90
C ILE A 100 -1.38 -17.45 -49.21
#